data_AF-Q7VBJ7-F1
#
_entry.id   AF-Q7VBJ7-F1
#
_cell.length_a   1.000
_cell.length_b   1.000
_cell.length_c   1.000
_cell.angle_alpha   90.00
_cell.angle_beta   90.00
_cell.angle_gamma   90.00
#
_symmetry.space_group_name_H-M   'P 1'
#
loop_
_entity.id
_entity.type
_entity.pdbx_description
1 polymer ?
#
loop_
_entity_poly.entity_id
_entity_poly.type
_entity_poly.pdbx_seq_one_letter_code
_entity_poly.pdbx_strand_id
1 'polypeptide(L)'
;MRMNIFFHRKFGTRLLLVSIGLLASLSFEDAHSGSLDRIIKSFCLDGFKKEMVNASNKIPKEMGEFTCNCFLQRINDGDNLDSAREVCKKAATQEFRL
;
A
#
# COMPACT_ATOMS: atom_id res chain seq x y z
N MET A 1 -27.87 27.29 -7.07
CA MET A 1 -27.14 27.30 -5.78
C MET A 1 -25.71 26.83 -6.05
N ARG A 2 -24.72 27.70 -5.72
CA ARG A 2 -23.31 27.47 -5.30
C ARG A 2 -22.48 26.32 -5.90
N MET A 3 -21.15 26.42 -6.08
CA MET A 3 -20.16 27.52 -6.18
C MET A 3 -18.77 26.83 -6.34
N ASN A 4 -17.93 27.38 -7.22
CA ASN A 4 -16.45 27.53 -7.10
C ASN A 4 -15.53 26.34 -6.74
N ILE A 5 -14.84 25.80 -7.76
CA ILE A 5 -13.36 25.67 -7.79
C ILE A 5 -12.88 25.91 -9.24
N PHE A 6 -13.07 27.13 -9.72
CA PHE A 6 -12.65 27.62 -11.04
C PHE A 6 -11.78 28.86 -10.82
N PHE A 7 -10.69 28.75 -10.04
CA PHE A 7 -10.00 29.96 -9.53
C PHE A 7 -8.47 29.98 -9.60
N HIS A 8 -7.75 29.15 -10.38
CA HIS A 8 -6.29 29.37 -10.38
C HIS A 8 -5.45 29.08 -11.62
N ARG A 9 -6.00 28.84 -12.81
CA ARG A 9 -5.08 28.54 -13.93
C ARG A 9 -5.58 28.83 -15.36
N LYS A 10 -6.45 29.83 -15.52
CA LYS A 10 -6.90 30.29 -16.85
C LYS A 10 -6.71 31.81 -17.06
N PHE A 11 -6.13 32.53 -16.08
CA PHE A 11 -5.89 33.97 -16.17
C PHE A 11 -4.38 34.25 -16.30
N GLY A 12 -3.99 34.77 -17.46
CA GLY A 12 -2.63 35.25 -17.75
C GLY A 12 -1.61 34.13 -17.87
N THR A 13 -1.37 33.56 -19.04
CA THR A 13 -0.29 34.11 -19.87
C THR A 13 -0.53 33.72 -21.32
N ARG A 14 -1.24 34.59 -22.05
CA ARG A 14 -1.00 34.77 -23.48
C ARG A 14 0.39 35.40 -23.62
N LEU A 15 1.42 34.58 -23.69
CA LEU A 15 2.77 34.96 -24.15
C LEU A 15 3.44 33.65 -24.57
N LEU A 16 3.11 33.15 -25.77
CA LEU A 16 4.01 33.20 -26.93
C LEU A 16 5.47 32.83 -26.60
N LEU A 17 5.86 31.68 -27.15
CA LEU A 17 7.23 31.33 -27.58
C LEU A 17 8.29 31.11 -26.49
N VAL A 18 8.37 29.88 -25.96
CA VAL A 18 9.66 29.23 -25.64
C VAL A 18 9.59 27.75 -26.01
N SER A 19 9.99 27.48 -27.26
CA SER A 19 10.82 26.35 -27.71
C SER A 19 10.80 25.02 -26.92
N ILE A 20 10.27 24.00 -27.59
CA ILE A 20 10.84 22.65 -27.80
C ILE A 20 12.11 22.37 -26.98
N GLY A 21 11.99 21.52 -25.96
CA GLY A 21 13.16 20.97 -25.27
C GLY A 21 12.90 20.68 -23.80
N LEU A 22 12.15 19.59 -23.53
CA LEU A 22 12.32 18.68 -22.38
C LEU A 22 11.10 17.73 -22.30
N LEU A 23 10.83 17.01 -23.40
CA LEU A 23 10.17 15.69 -23.31
C LEU A 23 11.24 14.64 -23.00
N ALA A 24 12.16 14.94 -22.08
CA ALA A 24 12.98 13.92 -21.45
C ALA A 24 12.01 13.17 -20.55
N SER A 25 11.53 12.05 -21.06
CA SER A 25 10.81 11.01 -20.36
C SER A 25 11.41 10.84 -18.97
N LEU A 26 10.78 11.43 -17.97
CA LEU A 26 10.97 11.04 -16.58
C LEU A 26 10.30 9.67 -16.45
N SER A 27 10.94 8.63 -17.01
CA SER A 27 10.74 7.27 -16.53
C SER A 27 11.35 7.25 -15.13
N PHE A 28 10.56 7.65 -14.14
CA PHE A 28 10.81 7.22 -12.77
C PHE A 28 10.56 5.72 -12.78
N GLU A 29 11.62 4.93 -13.03
CA GLU A 29 11.61 3.53 -12.65
C GLU A 29 11.50 3.49 -11.13
N ASP A 30 10.32 3.09 -10.64
CA ASP A 30 9.97 2.90 -9.23
C ASP A 30 10.80 1.75 -8.61
N ALA A 31 12.11 1.97 -8.46
CA ALA A 31 13.00 1.09 -7.69
C ALA A 31 12.70 1.12 -6.17
N HIS A 32 11.70 1.91 -5.75
CA HIS A 32 11.36 2.14 -4.35
C HIS A 32 10.41 1.09 -3.76
N SER A 33 9.59 0.42 -4.58
CA SER A 33 8.56 -0.51 -4.11
C SER A 33 9.17 -1.66 -3.30
N GLY A 34 10.26 -2.30 -3.78
CA GLY A 34 10.85 -3.43 -3.06
C GLY A 34 11.43 -3.12 -1.68
N SER A 35 11.83 -1.88 -1.40
CA SER A 35 12.30 -1.47 -0.07
C SER A 35 11.13 -1.22 0.89
N LEU A 36 10.11 -0.53 0.40
CA LEU A 36 8.89 -0.24 1.15
C LEU A 36 8.16 -1.54 1.53
N ASP A 37 8.07 -2.48 0.60
CA ASP A 37 7.44 -3.79 0.80
C ASP A 37 8.07 -4.57 1.97
N ARG A 38 9.40 -4.55 2.07
CA ARG A 38 10.12 -5.18 3.20
C ARG A 38 9.79 -4.51 4.52
N ILE A 39 9.67 -3.17 4.54
CA ILE A 39 9.31 -2.41 5.73
C ILE A 39 7.88 -2.75 6.16
N ILE A 40 6.93 -2.68 5.23
CA ILE A 40 5.51 -3.02 5.48
C ILE A 40 5.39 -4.44 6.03
N LYS A 41 6.08 -5.40 5.40
CA LYS A 41 6.08 -6.79 5.85
C LYS A 41 6.68 -6.95 7.25
N SER A 42 7.79 -6.27 7.54
CA SER A 42 8.40 -6.30 8.89
C SER A 42 7.46 -5.77 9.95
N PHE A 43 6.83 -4.61 9.70
CA PHE A 43 5.85 -4.02 10.61
C PHE A 43 4.64 -4.95 10.82
N CYS A 44 4.15 -5.58 9.76
CA CYS A 44 3.08 -6.56 9.87
C CYS A 44 3.49 -7.73 10.77
N LEU A 45 4.68 -8.30 10.56
CA LEU A 45 5.16 -9.45 11.33
C LEU A 45 5.32 -9.12 12.80
N ASP A 46 5.79 -7.92 13.12
CA ASP A 46 5.98 -7.50 14.51
C ASP A 46 4.63 -7.24 15.21
N GLY A 47 3.68 -6.64 14.49
CA GLY A 47 2.28 -6.54 14.95
C GLY A 47 1.67 -7.92 15.20
N PHE A 48 1.83 -8.84 14.26
CA PHE A 48 1.34 -10.21 14.38
C PHE A 48 1.93 -10.92 15.59
N LYS A 49 3.26 -10.90 15.75
CA LYS A 49 3.94 -11.52 16.91
C LYS A 49 3.40 -10.95 18.23
N LYS A 50 3.21 -9.64 18.32
CA LYS A 50 2.71 -8.98 19.53
C LYS A 50 1.32 -9.47 19.91
N GLU A 51 0.42 -9.60 18.94
CA GLU A 51 -0.93 -10.12 19.19
C GLU A 51 -0.91 -11.61 19.57
N MET A 52 -0.03 -12.39 18.93
CA MET A 52 0.07 -13.83 19.18
C MET A 52 0.75 -14.19 20.50
N VAL A 53 1.56 -13.30 21.11
CA VAL A 53 2.09 -13.53 22.47
C VAL A 53 0.95 -13.70 23.49
N ASN A 54 -0.20 -13.08 23.24
CA ASN A 54 -1.38 -13.18 24.10
C ASN A 54 -2.27 -14.39 23.76
N ALA A 55 -1.98 -15.11 22.67
CA ALA A 55 -2.76 -16.27 22.24
C ALA A 55 -2.34 -17.51 23.04
N SER A 56 -3.31 -18.19 23.68
CA SER A 56 -3.06 -19.39 24.50
C SER A 56 -2.69 -20.64 23.70
N ASN A 57 -2.81 -20.61 22.37
CA ASN A 57 -2.51 -21.71 21.47
C ASN A 57 -1.18 -21.47 20.73
N LYS A 58 -0.40 -22.55 20.52
CA LYS A 58 0.81 -22.51 19.68
C LYS A 58 0.40 -22.24 18.23
N ILE A 59 0.47 -20.97 17.83
CA ILE A 59 0.30 -20.54 16.44
C ILE A 59 1.49 -21.03 15.62
N PRO A 60 1.28 -21.68 14.45
CA PRO A 60 2.37 -22.04 13.55
C PRO A 60 3.17 -20.80 13.13
N LYS A 61 4.50 -20.89 13.12
CA LYS A 61 5.37 -19.77 12.68
C LYS A 61 5.05 -19.33 11.24
N GLU A 62 4.59 -20.26 10.41
CA GLU A 62 4.19 -19.99 9.02
C GLU A 62 2.95 -19.10 8.92
N MET A 63 2.11 -19.03 9.96
CA MET A 63 0.88 -18.23 9.91
C MET A 63 1.14 -16.73 9.84
N GLY A 64 2.15 -16.24 10.57
CA GLY A 64 2.54 -14.83 10.50
C GLY A 64 3.09 -14.46 9.13
N GLU A 65 3.95 -15.30 8.56
CA GLU A 65 4.49 -15.11 7.21
C GLU A 65 3.38 -15.14 6.15
N PHE A 66 2.48 -16.13 6.21
CA PHE A 66 1.33 -16.23 5.32
C PHE A 66 0.46 -14.98 5.37
N THR A 67 0.06 -14.57 6.58
CA THR A 67 -0.83 -13.43 6.78
C THR A 67 -0.19 -12.13 6.31
N CYS A 68 1.09 -11.92 6.59
CA CYS A 68 1.79 -10.70 6.19
C CYS A 68 2.15 -10.63 4.71
N ASN A 69 2.39 -11.78 4.07
CA ASN A 69 2.53 -11.82 2.60
C ASN A 69 1.20 -11.50 1.93
N CYS A 70 0.09 -12.08 2.40
CA CYS A 70 -1.24 -11.73 1.92
C CYS A 70 -1.49 -10.22 2.10
N PHE A 71 -1.22 -9.68 3.30
CA PHE A 71 -1.45 -8.27 3.58
C PHE A 71 -0.68 -7.36 2.64
N LEU A 72 0.62 -7.62 2.46
CA LEU A 72 1.45 -6.87 1.52
C LEU A 72 0.91 -6.94 0.09
N GLN A 73 0.49 -8.11 -0.37
CA GLN A 73 -0.12 -8.28 -1.69
C GLN A 73 -1.37 -7.40 -1.84
N ARG A 74 -2.28 -7.42 -0.87
CA ARG A 74 -3.51 -6.61 -0.92
C ARG A 74 -3.22 -5.11 -0.94
N ILE A 75 -2.23 -4.65 -0.17
CA ILE A 75 -1.80 -3.25 -0.19
C ILE A 75 -1.23 -2.88 -1.57
N ASN A 76 -0.42 -3.74 -2.16
CA ASN A 76 0.12 -3.54 -3.51
C ASN A 76 -0.97 -3.60 -4.59
N ASP A 77 -2.04 -4.36 -4.37
CA ASP A 77 -3.24 -4.39 -5.22
C ASP A 77 -4.12 -3.13 -5.07
N GLY A 78 -3.81 -2.25 -4.12
CA GLY A 78 -4.54 -1.00 -3.88
C GLY A 78 -5.69 -1.10 -2.87
N ASP A 79 -5.79 -2.21 -2.13
CA ASP A 79 -6.74 -2.30 -1.01
C ASP A 79 -6.37 -1.31 0.10
N ASN A 80 -7.38 -0.79 0.79
CA ASN A 80 -7.16 -0.08 2.05
C ASN A 80 -6.75 -1.05 3.18
N LEU A 81 -6.17 -0.50 4.24
CA LEU A 81 -5.62 -1.27 5.37
C LEU A 81 -6.65 -2.20 6.03
N ASP A 82 -7.88 -1.73 6.21
CA ASP A 82 -8.92 -2.49 6.90
C ASP A 82 -9.41 -3.65 6.03
N SER A 83 -9.65 -3.40 4.74
CA SER A 83 -10.01 -4.43 3.76
C SER A 83 -8.92 -5.50 3.66
N ALA A 84 -7.67 -5.09 3.48
CA ALA A 84 -6.52 -6.00 3.41
C ALA A 84 -6.42 -6.89 4.66
N ARG A 85 -6.61 -6.30 5.85
CA ARG A 85 -6.60 -7.04 7.12
C ARG A 85 -7.69 -8.10 7.18
N GLU A 86 -8.93 -7.73 6.91
CA GLU A 86 -10.07 -8.66 7.03
C GLU A 86 -9.98 -9.80 6.01
N VAL A 87 -9.60 -9.49 4.76
CA VAL A 87 -9.38 -10.50 3.73
C VAL A 87 -8.30 -11.50 4.15
N CYS A 88 -7.15 -11.01 4.62
CA CYS A 88 -6.02 -11.87 4.96
C CYS A 88 -6.22 -12.65 6.25
N LYS A 89 -6.95 -12.09 7.22
CA LYS A 89 -7.39 -12.83 8.41
C LYS A 89 -8.29 -13.99 8.02
N LYS A 90 -9.28 -13.74 7.15
CA LYS A 90 -10.17 -14.79 6.65
C LYS A 90 -9.41 -15.87 5.86
N ALA A 91 -8.44 -15.47 5.05
CA ALA A 91 -7.57 -16.41 4.34
C ALA A 91 -6.76 -17.28 5.32
N ALA A 92 -6.18 -16.68 6.37
CA ALA A 92 -5.42 -17.42 7.37
C ALA A 92 -6.30 -18.39 8.17
N THR A 93 -7.53 -18.00 8.54
CA THR A 93 -8.48 -18.91 9.19
C THR A 93 -8.78 -20.13 8.32
N GLN A 94 -8.93 -19.95 7.00
CA GLN A 94 -9.17 -21.07 6.07
C GLN A 94 -7.94 -21.96 5.91
N GLU A 95 -6.76 -21.37 5.71
CA GLU A 95 -5.50 -22.09 5.48
C GLU A 95 -5.13 -22.96 6.71
N PHE A 96 -5.24 -22.39 7.90
CA PHE A 96 -4.81 -23.03 9.15
C PHE A 96 -5.94 -23.69 9.94
N ARG A 97 -7.17 -23.70 9.40
CA ARG A 97 -8.36 -24.34 10.00
C ARG A 97 -8.62 -23.90 11.45
N LEU A 98 -8.59 -22.59 11.66
CA LEU A 98 -8.89 -21.96 12.96
C LEU A 98 -10.39 -21.75 13.19
#